data_AF-A0A1B6NRG7-F1
#
_entry.id   AF-A0A1B6NRG7-F1
#
_cell.length_a   1.000
_cell.length_b   1.000
_cell.length_c   1.000
_cell.angle_alpha   90.00
_cell.angle_beta   90.00
_cell.angle_gamma   90.00
#
_symmetry.space_group_name_H-M   'P 1'
#
loop_
_entity.id
_entity.type
_entity.pdbx_description
1 polymer ?
#
loop_
_entity_poly.entity_id
_entity_poly.type
_entity_poly.pdbx_seq_one_letter_code
_entity_poly.pdbx_strand_id
1 'polypeptide(L)' 'DSTQLVCRFDRLAFDIKDGIPVLIESKATALSLDDVDATR' A
#
# COMPACT_ATOMS: atom_id res chain seq x y z
N ASP A 1 13.35 4.47 -3.30
CA ASP A 1 13.01 3.77 -2.05
C ASP A 1 11.50 3.69 -1.90
N SER A 2 10.93 2.48 -1.92
CA SER A 2 9.49 2.29 -1.77
C SER A 2 9.20 1.92 -0.31
N THR A 3 8.72 2.88 0.47
CA THR A 3 8.42 2.72 1.91
C THR A 3 7.06 2.08 2.17
N GLN A 4 6.45 1.47 1.15
CA GLN A 4 5.08 0.98 1.19
C GLN A 4 4.87 -0.16 0.19
N LEU A 5 4.02 -1.11 0.56
CA LEU A 5 3.59 -2.26 -0.22
C LEU A 5 2.18 -2.03 -0.75
N VAL A 6 2.01 -2.14 -2.07
CA VAL A 6 0.70 -1.96 -2.71
C VAL A 6 0.07 -3.32 -3.00
N CYS A 7 -1.09 -3.58 -2.40
CA CYS A 7 -1.99 -4.65 -2.80
C CYS A 7 -2.93 -4.15 -3.90
N ARG A 8 -2.69 -4.59 -5.14
CA ARG A 8 -3.49 -4.17 -6.31
C ARG A 8 -4.88 -4.79 -6.36
N PHE A 9 -5.07 -5.94 -5.73
CA PHE A 9 -6.36 -6.64 -5.70
C PHE A 9 -7.38 -5.87 -4.84
N ASP A 10 -6.97 -5.53 -3.62
CA ASP A 10 -7.80 -4.77 -2.68
C ASP A 10 -7.69 -3.25 -2.86
N ARG A 11 -6.72 -2.80 -3.68
CA ARG A 11 -6.36 -1.39 -3.86
C ARG A 11 -6.00 -0.73 -2.53
N LEU A 12 -5.08 -1.36 -1.81
CA LEU A 12 -4.59 -0.90 -0.51
C LEU A 12 -3.08 -0.70 -0.54
N ALA A 13 -2.59 0.34 0.13
CA ALA A 13 -1.19 0.56 0.41
C ALA A 13 -0.91 0.32 1.90
N PHE A 14 0.11 -0.49 2.17
CA PHE A 14 0.58 -0.82 3.52
C PHE A 14 1.95 -0.19 3.75
N ASP A 15 2.10 0.55 4.84
CA ASP A 15 3.39 1.17 5.19
C ASP A 15 4.43 0.14 5.64
N ILE A 16 5.70 0.45 5.37
CA ILE A 16 6.86 -0.23 5.95
C ILE A 16 7.45 0.70 7.02
N LYS A 17 7.42 0.26 8.28
CA LYS A 17 7.96 1.00 9.44
C LYS A 17 9.10 0.22 10.04
N ASP A 18 10.28 0.81 10.13
CA ASP A 18 11.50 0.18 10.65
C ASP A 18 11.86 -1.15 9.94
N GLY A 19 11.58 -1.24 8.64
CA GLY A 19 11.76 -2.46 7.85
C GLY A 19 10.67 -3.52 8.05
N ILE A 20 9.65 -3.24 8.85
CA ILE A 20 8.52 -4.14 9.12
C ILE A 20 7.29 -3.68 8.33
N PRO A 21 6.73 -4.53 7.44
CA PRO A 21 5.49 -4.20 6.73
C PRO A 21 4.28 -4.31 7.66
N VAL A 22 3.49 -3.24 7.74
CA VAL A 22 2.29 -3.16 8.58
C VAL A 22 1.07 -3.59 7.77
N LEU A 23 0.84 -4.91 7.69
CA LEU A 23 -0.29 -5.51 6.99
C LEU A 23 -1.58 -5.50 7.83
N ILE A 24 -2.02 -4.31 8.23
CA ILE A 24 -3.26 -4.13 9.00
C ILE A 24 -4.21 -3.28 8.17
N GLU A 25 -5.35 -3.84 7.76
CA GLU A 25 -6.32 -3.15 6.90
C GLU A 25 -6.79 -1.82 7.47
N SER A 26 -7.03 -1.73 8.78
CA SER A 26 -7.42 -0.47 9.44
C SER A 26 -6.35 0.62 9.43
N LYS A 27 -5.09 0.26 9.14
CA LYS A 27 -3.97 1.18 8.96
C LYS A 27 -3.56 1.32 7.49
N ALA A 28 -4.19 0.58 6.59
CA ALA A 28 -3.90 0.63 5.18
C ALA A 28 -4.51 1.89 4.56
N THR A 29 -3.82 2.44 3.56
CA THR A 29 -4.32 3.57 2.78
C THR A 29 -5.08 3.01 1.58
N ALA A 30 -6.35 3.35 1.44
CA ALA A 30 -7.12 2.99 0.25
C ALA A 30 -6.62 3.80 -0.95
N LEU A 31 -6.43 3.10 -2.07
CA LEU A 31 -5.96 3.67 -3.33
C LEU A 31 -7.12 3.74 -4.32
N SER A 32 -7.16 4.83 -5.10
CA SER A 32 -8.04 4.92 -6.26
C SER A 32 -7.52 4.05 -7.41
N LEU A 33 -8.33 3.87 -8.46
CA LEU A 33 -7.90 3.15 -9.67
C LEU A 33 -6.69 3.81 -10.33
N ASP A 34 -6.68 5.14 -10.38
CA ASP A 34 -5.58 5.93 -10.95
C ASP A 34 -4.30 5.76 -10.12
N ASP A 35 -4.42 5.75 -8.79
CA ASP A 35 -3.28 5.54 -7.88
C ASP A 35 -2.68 4.14 -8.06
N VAL A 36 -3.52 3.11 -8.21
CA VAL A 36 -3.04 1.74 -8.45
C VAL A 36 -2.33 1.62 -9.79
N ASP A 37 -2.84 2.26 -10.84
CA ASP A 37 -2.21 2.20 -12.17
C ASP A 37 -0.89 2.99 -12.22
N ALA A 38 -0.77 4.05 -11.42
CA ALA A 38 0.48 4.81 -11.24
C ALA A 38 1.58 4.01 -10.50
N THR A 39 1.23 2.90 -9.83
CA THR A 39 2.20 2.02 -9.13
C THR A 39 2.76 0.90 -10.03
N ARG A 40 2.56 0.97 -11.35
CA ARG A 40 3.10 0.01 -12.33
C ARG A 40 4.60 0.15 -12.57
#